data_AF-A0A1I8MAS1-F1
#
_entry.id   AF-A0A1I8MAS1-F1
#
_cell.length_a   1.000
_cell.length_b   1.000
_cell.length_c   1.000
_cell.angle_alpha   90.00
_cell.angle_beta   90.00
_cell.angle_gamma   90.00
#
_symmetry.space_group_name_H-M   'P 1'
#
loop_
_entity.id
_entity.type
_entity.pdbx_description
1 polymer ?
#
loop_
_entity_poly.entity_id
_entity_poly.type
_entity_poly.pdbx_seq_one_letter_code
_entity_poly.pdbx_strand_id
1 'polypeptide(L)'
;FHLYGGNVHGVFDELIPEKKIVLRWRLKSWPSGHYSNVEIDLTEMKNCTQMKLKQTGIPASEYDAMKTNWNRYYWHSIKQTFGFGVPLADVL
;
A
#
# COMPACT_ATOMS: atom_id res chain seq x y z
N PHE A 1 2.17 -0.98 14.13
CA PHE A 1 1.51 -2.22 13.71
C PHE A 1 2.53 -3.20 13.14
N HIS A 2 2.21 -4.50 13.18
CA HIS A 2 3.05 -5.57 12.64
C HIS A 2 2.16 -6.48 11.78
N LEU A 3 2.59 -6.77 10.55
CA LEU A 3 1.85 -7.65 9.63
C LEU A 3 2.69 -8.88 9.26
N TYR A 4 2.02 -9.91 8.76
CA TYR A 4 2.65 -11.15 8.27
C TYR A 4 3.64 -11.75 9.27
N GLY A 5 3.21 -11.97 10.51
CA GLY A 5 4.07 -12.53 11.56
C GLY A 5 5.25 -11.64 11.96
N GLY A 6 5.16 -10.33 11.75
CA GLY A 6 6.23 -9.38 12.05
C GLY A 6 7.27 -9.25 10.93
N ASN A 7 7.00 -9.74 9.72
CA ASN A 7 7.87 -9.44 8.58
C ASN A 7 7.74 -7.97 8.13
N VAL A 8 6.57 -7.37 8.35
CA VAL A 8 6.30 -5.96 8.05
C VAL A 8 6.08 -5.20 9.34
N HIS A 9 6.77 -4.08 9.49
CA HIS A 9 6.62 -3.16 10.60
C HIS A 9 6.20 -1.80 10.05
N GLY A 10 5.19 -1.19 10.66
CA GLY A 10 4.81 0.16 10.31
C GLY A 10 4.21 0.96 11.45
N VAL A 11 4.20 2.28 11.27
CA VAL A 11 3.69 3.25 12.23
C VAL A 11 2.90 4.28 11.44
N PHE A 12 1.65 4.53 11.84
CA PHE A 12 0.86 5.62 11.28
C PHE A 12 1.39 6.95 11.80
N ASP A 13 1.68 7.86 10.89
CA ASP A 13 2.13 9.21 11.22
C ASP A 13 1.00 10.23 10.98
N GLU A 14 0.13 10.02 9.99
CA GLU A 14 -1.04 10.87 9.71
C GLU A 14 -2.22 10.04 9.19
N LEU A 15 -3.43 10.34 9.67
CA LEU A 15 -4.67 9.74 9.20
C LEU A 15 -5.72 10.84 9.04
N ILE A 16 -6.12 11.09 7.79
CA ILE A 16 -7.24 11.96 7.46
C ILE A 16 -8.38 11.07 6.95
N PRO A 17 -9.55 11.06 7.63
CA PRO A 17 -10.70 10.27 7.21
C PRO A 17 -10.99 10.45 5.72
N GLU A 18 -11.15 9.33 5.02
CA GLU A 18 -11.57 9.24 3.60
C GLU A 18 -10.65 9.92 2.59
N LYS A 19 -9.49 10.45 3.01
CA LYS A 19 -8.63 11.27 2.16
C LYS A 19 -7.17 10.82 2.14
N LYS A 20 -6.57 10.58 3.30
CA LYS A 20 -5.11 10.42 3.36
C LYS A 20 -4.65 9.49 4.46
N ILE A 21 -3.65 8.67 4.14
CA ILE A 21 -2.91 7.84 5.08
C ILE A 21 -1.42 8.09 4.86
N VAL A 22 -0.70 8.49 5.91
CA VAL A 22 0.77 8.57 5.92
C VAL A 22 1.31 7.63 6.99
N LEU A 23 2.26 6.78 6.61
CA LEU A 23 2.87 5.84 7.51
C LEU A 23 4.34 5.59 7.18
N ARG A 24 5.12 5.31 8.22
CA ARG A 24 6.44 4.69 8.07
C ARG A 24 6.28 3.18 7.92
N TRP A 25 7.05 2.61 7.00
CA TRP A 25 6.98 1.19 6.65
C TRP A 25 8.36 0.60 6.44
N ARG A 26 8.58 -0.63 6.89
CA ARG A 26 9.79 -1.42 6.58
C ARG A 26 9.54 -2.92 6.60
N LEU A 27 10.41 -3.63 5.89
CA LEU A 27 10.62 -5.07 6.11
C LEU A 27 11.55 -5.30 7.30
N LYS A 28 11.37 -6.44 7.96
CA LYS A 28 12.27 -6.93 9.01
C LYS A 28 13.70 -7.15 8.48
N SER A 29 13.84 -7.53 7.21
CA SER A 29 15.13 -7.76 6.55
C SER A 29 15.90 -6.48 6.21
N TRP A 30 15.24 -5.32 6.19
CA TRP A 30 15.90 -4.05 5.89
C TRP A 30 16.84 -3.64 7.01
N PRO A 31 17.86 -2.81 6.72
CA PRO A 31 18.79 -2.30 7.73
C PRO A 31 18.06 -1.75 8.96
N SER A 32 18.66 -1.95 10.14
CA SER A 32 18.05 -1.51 11.39
C SER A 32 17.80 -0.01 11.37
N GLY A 33 16.61 0.41 11.81
CA GLY A 33 16.19 1.82 11.80
C GLY A 33 15.82 2.37 10.42
N HIS A 34 15.98 1.61 9.33
CA HIS A 34 15.65 2.08 7.99
C HIS A 34 14.15 1.93 7.72
N TYR A 35 13.44 3.05 7.65
CA TYR A 35 12.04 3.13 7.28
C TYR A 35 11.86 3.90 5.98
N SER A 36 10.97 3.38 5.13
CA SER A 36 10.40 4.14 4.03
C SER A 36 9.19 4.94 4.50
N ASN A 37 8.87 6.02 3.78
CA ASN A 37 7.63 6.78 3.96
C ASN A 37 6.63 6.36 2.90
N VAL A 38 5.40 5.99 3.30
CA VAL A 38 4.30 5.64 2.42
C VAL A 38 3.20 6.67 2.60
N GLU A 39 2.80 7.30 1.50
CA GLU A 39 1.67 8.21 1.41
C GLU A 39 0.62 7.59 0.49
N ILE A 40 -0.60 7.46 0.99
CA ILE A 40 -1.75 6.98 0.22
C ILE A 40 -2.79 8.09 0.21
N ASP A 41 -3.08 8.60 -0.98
CA ASP A 41 -4.13 9.59 -1.23
C ASP A 41 -5.35 8.89 -1.84
N LEU A 42 -6.52 9.19 -1.29
CA LEU A 42 -7.81 8.70 -1.74
C LEU A 42 -8.58 9.87 -2.35
N THR A 43 -9.07 9.67 -3.56
CA THR A 43 -9.87 10.67 -4.28
C THR A 43 -11.16 9.99 -4.74
N GLU A 44 -12.29 10.52 -4.27
CA GLU A 44 -13.59 10.12 -4.76
C GLU A 44 -13.73 10.50 -6.24
N MET A 45 -14.14 9.54 -7.05
CA MET A 45 -14.49 9.70 -8.45
C MET A 45 -15.96 9.34 -8.62
N LYS A 46 -16.54 9.64 -9.80
CA LYS A 46 -17.98 9.47 -10.07
C LYS A 46 -18.56 8.09 -9.68
N ASN A 47 -17.80 7.01 -9.83
CA ASN A 47 -18.25 5.64 -9.59
C ASN A 47 -17.19 4.76 -8.93
N CYS A 48 -16.09 5.34 -8.45
CA CYS A 48 -14.99 4.60 -7.84
C CYS A 48 -14.13 5.52 -6.97
N THR A 49 -13.13 4.96 -6.31
CA THR A 49 -12.12 5.74 -5.61
C THR A 49 -10.80 5.56 -6.35
N GLN A 50 -10.19 6.67 -6.77
CA GLN A 50 -8.81 6.64 -7.21
C GLN A 50 -7.91 6.67 -5.98
N MET A 51 -7.05 5.65 -5.86
CA MET A 51 -6.03 5.58 -4.82
C MET A 51 -4.66 5.76 -5.44
N LYS A 52 -3.87 6.71 -4.94
CA LYS A 52 -2.48 6.93 -5.35
C LYS A 52 -1.57 6.58 -4.19
N LEU A 53 -0.60 5.70 -4.46
CA LEU A 53 0.45 5.38 -3.50
C LEU A 53 1.77 5.98 -3.95
N LYS A 54 2.40 6.71 -3.05
CA LYS A 54 3.77 7.19 -3.18
C LYS A 54 4.58 6.61 -2.04
N GLN A 55 5.70 5.98 -2.37
CA GLN A 55 6.65 5.48 -1.37
C GLN A 55 8.05 6.02 -1.65
N THR A 56 8.69 6.57 -0.63
CA THR A 56 10.05 7.12 -0.70
C THR A 56 10.94 6.51 0.39
N GLY A 57 12.26 6.59 0.21
CA GLY A 57 13.21 6.04 1.18
C GLY A 57 13.30 4.51 1.16
N ILE A 58 12.89 3.84 0.09
CA ILE A 58 13.12 2.40 -0.11
C ILE A 58 14.63 2.17 -0.31
N PRO A 59 15.26 1.18 0.34
CA PRO A 59 16.63 0.79 0.02
C PRO A 59 16.76 0.50 -1.48
N ALA A 60 17.81 1.00 -2.14
CA ALA A 60 17.93 0.94 -3.59
C ALA A 60 17.84 -0.50 -4.16
N SER A 61 18.45 -1.46 -3.46
CA SER A 61 18.40 -2.89 -3.82
C SER A 61 17.01 -3.52 -3.73
N GLU A 62 16.09 -2.89 -3.01
CA GLU A 62 14.74 -3.40 -2.71
C GLU A 62 13.67 -2.74 -3.57
N TYR A 63 14.00 -1.70 -4.34
CA TYR A 63 13.04 -0.87 -5.07
C TYR A 63 12.20 -1.67 -6.06
N ASP A 64 12.82 -2.47 -6.93
CA ASP A 64 12.12 -3.24 -7.96
C ASP A 64 11.22 -4.34 -7.36
N ALA A 65 11.70 -4.99 -6.30
CA ALA A 65 10.92 -5.95 -5.53
C ALA A 65 9.71 -5.27 -4.89
N MET A 66 9.90 -4.07 -4.31
CA MET A 66 8.84 -3.34 -3.63
C MET A 66 7.72 -2.93 -4.59
N LYS A 67 8.08 -2.46 -5.80
CA LYS A 67 7.11 -2.11 -6.85
C LYS A 67 6.24 -3.30 -7.25
N THR A 68 6.82 -4.49 -7.34
CA THR A 68 6.10 -5.74 -7.65
C THR A 68 5.22 -6.19 -6.48
N ASN A 69 5.76 -6.11 -5.26
CA ASN A 69 5.09 -6.59 -4.05
C ASN A 69 3.82 -5.79 -3.71
N TRP A 70 3.81 -4.46 -3.93
CA TRP A 70 2.60 -3.66 -3.73
C TRP A 70 1.45 -4.14 -4.60
N ASN A 71 1.74 -4.41 -5.87
CA ASN A 71 0.73 -4.92 -6.81
C ASN A 71 0.22 -6.31 -6.38
N ARG A 72 1.15 -7.22 -6.05
CA ARG A 72 0.82 -8.61 -5.76
C ARG A 72 0.08 -8.80 -4.44
N TYR A 73 0.57 -8.21 -3.35
CA TYR A 73 0.10 -8.52 -2.00
C TYR A 73 -0.98 -7.57 -1.48
N TYR A 74 -1.05 -6.35 -2.01
CA TYR A 74 -2.03 -5.36 -1.55
C TYR A 74 -3.08 -5.11 -2.63
N TRP A 75 -2.69 -4.63 -3.82
CA TRP A 75 -3.69 -4.23 -4.83
C TRP A 75 -4.52 -5.38 -5.34
N HIS A 76 -3.88 -6.49 -5.72
CA HIS A 76 -4.61 -7.65 -6.20
C HIS A 76 -5.52 -8.23 -5.11
N SER A 77 -4.99 -8.39 -3.90
CA SER A 77 -5.75 -8.93 -2.77
C SER A 77 -6.93 -8.05 -2.36
N ILE A 78 -6.76 -6.72 -2.30
CA ILE A 78 -7.85 -5.77 -2.00
C ILE A 78 -8.93 -5.84 -3.08
N LYS A 79 -8.52 -5.81 -4.36
CA LYS A 79 -9.45 -5.90 -5.49
C LYS A 79 -10.26 -7.19 -5.47
N GLN A 80 -9.60 -8.33 -5.28
CA GLN A 80 -10.29 -9.63 -5.22
C GLN A 80 -11.19 -9.77 -4.00
N THR A 81 -10.72 -9.35 -2.82
CA THR A 81 -11.46 -9.54 -1.56
C THR A 81 -12.75 -8.72 -1.53
N PHE A 82 -12.71 -7.49 -2.04
CA PHE A 82 -13.85 -6.57 -1.99
C PHE A 82 -14.57 -6.40 -3.34
N GLY A 83 -14.16 -7.13 -4.38
CA GLY A 83 -14.71 -7.01 -5.73
C GLY A 83 -14.39 -5.68 -6.43
N PHE A 84 -13.41 -4.91 -5.95
CA PHE A 84 -13.03 -3.64 -6.56
C PHE A 84 -12.29 -3.85 -7.88
N GLY A 85 -12.65 -3.07 -8.90
CA GLY A 85 -11.93 -3.07 -10.19
C GLY A 85 -12.26 -4.25 -11.11
N VAL A 86 -13.33 -5.00 -10.84
CA VAL A 86 -13.96 -5.90 -11.81
C VAL A 86 -14.96 -5.06 -12.64
N PRO A 87 -14.78 -4.92 -13.96
CA PRO A 87 -15.81 -4.37 -14.83
C PRO A 87 -17.10 -5.18 -14.71
N LEU A 88 -18.25 -4.53 -14.63
CA LEU A 88 -19.58 -5.20 -14.64
C LEU A 88 -19.76 -6.18 -15.81
N ALA A 89 -19.00 -6.00 -16.90
CA ALA A 89 -19.00 -6.87 -18.07
C ALA A 89 -18.32 -8.23 -17.85
N ASP A 90 -17.48 -8.39 -16.82
CA ASP A 90 -16.75 -9.64 -16.53
C ASP A 90 -17.46 -10.52 -15.49
N VAL A 91 -18.65 -10.09 -15.03
CA VAL A 91 -19.48 -10.77 -14.01
C VAL A 91 -20.76 -11.39 -14.62
N LEU A 92 -21.03 -11.14 -15.90
CA LEU A 92 -22.16 -11.65 -16.67
C LEU A 92 -21.65 -12.47 -17.87
#